data_AF-A0A5N7MSA7-F1
#
_entry.id   AF-A0A5N7MSA7-F1
#
_cell.length_a   1.000
_cell.length_b   1.000
_cell.length_c   1.000
_cell.angle_alpha   90.00
_cell.angle_beta   90.00
_cell.angle_gamma   90.00
#
_symmetry.space_group_name_H-M   'P 1'
#
loop_
_entity.id
_entity.type
_entity.pdbx_description
1 polymer ?
#
loop_
_entity_poly.entity_id
_entity_poly.type
_entity_poly.pdbx_seq_one_letter_code
_entity_poly.pdbx_strand_id
1 'polypeptide(L)'
;MTPKVLTRQIVSAATQAFWSPDDLLGEIQATLAALADVEYRYERDRERLMQQLGPDAVFQPLWAERERRYEAEREPYRRRVEQLQRRMRRNLFSGL
;
A
#
# COMPACT_ATOMS: atom_id res chain seq x y z
N MET A 1 -32.10 25.61 19.01
CA MET A 1 -30.93 25.17 18.21
C MET A 1 -31.21 25.47 16.75
N THR A 2 -30.26 26.09 16.02
CA THR A 2 -30.46 26.46 14.61
C THR A 2 -30.11 25.28 13.69
N PRO A 3 -30.83 25.09 12.57
CA PRO A 3 -30.67 23.93 11.69
C PRO A 3 -29.25 23.74 11.16
N LYS A 4 -28.48 24.82 10.99
CA LYS A 4 -27.08 24.78 10.54
C LYS A 4 -26.13 24.05 11.52
N VAL A 5 -26.42 24.06 12.82
CA VAL A 5 -25.59 23.39 13.84
C VAL A 5 -25.78 21.87 13.77
N LEU A 6 -27.03 21.43 13.56
CA LEU A 6 -27.37 20.02 13.35
C LEU A 6 -26.70 19.46 12.10
N THR A 7 -26.72 20.18 10.98
CA THR A 7 -26.08 19.71 9.74
C THR A 7 -24.58 19.51 9.90
N ARG A 8 -23.90 20.42 10.63
CA ARG A 8 -22.46 20.33 10.87
C ARG A 8 -22.08 19.16 11.78
N GLN A 9 -22.88 18.88 12.82
CA GLN A 9 -22.65 17.76 13.72
C GLN A 9 -22.90 16.41 13.03
N ILE A 10 -23.91 16.30 12.18
CA ILE A 10 -24.20 15.08 11.43
C ILE A 10 -23.08 14.80 10.41
N VAL A 11 -22.60 15.82 9.70
CA VAL A 11 -21.47 15.66 8.77
C VAL A 11 -20.18 15.31 9.53
N SER A 12 -19.93 15.95 10.68
CA SER A 12 -18.80 15.63 11.56
C SER A 12 -18.83 14.17 12.06
N ALA A 13 -19.98 13.71 12.57
CA ALA A 13 -20.15 12.36 13.07
C ALA A 13 -20.10 11.31 11.94
N ALA A 14 -20.67 11.61 10.77
CA ALA A 14 -20.58 10.74 9.60
C ALA A 14 -19.14 10.66 9.06
N THR A 15 -18.39 11.77 9.12
CA THR A 15 -16.97 11.75 8.78
C THR A 15 -16.19 10.90 9.80
N GLN A 16 -16.47 11.06 11.09
CA GLN A 16 -15.81 10.28 12.14
C GLN A 16 -16.14 8.78 12.09
N ALA A 17 -17.36 8.42 11.70
CA ALA A 17 -17.79 7.03 11.48
C ALA A 17 -17.23 6.40 10.19
N PHE A 18 -16.84 7.21 9.19
CA PHE A 18 -16.17 6.76 7.96
C PHE A 18 -14.66 6.54 8.16
N TRP A 19 -14.12 6.92 9.32
CA TRP A 19 -12.70 6.84 9.63
C TRP A 19 -12.47 6.16 10.98
N SER A 20 -13.07 4.98 11.18
CA SER A 20 -12.74 4.17 12.35
C SER A 20 -11.26 3.74 12.30
N PRO A 21 -10.55 3.64 13.44
CA PRO A 21 -9.25 2.97 13.50
C PRO A 21 -9.23 1.60 12.82
N ASP A 22 -10.36 0.89 12.83
CA ASP A 22 -10.53 -0.42 12.17
C ASP A 22 -10.45 -0.31 10.63
N ASP A 23 -10.97 0.77 10.05
CA ASP A 23 -10.88 1.01 8.60
C ASP A 23 -9.44 1.32 8.19
N LEU A 24 -8.72 2.12 9.00
CA LEU A 24 -7.31 2.41 8.76
C LEU A 24 -6.45 1.16 8.89
N LEU A 25 -6.71 0.31 9.89
CA LEU A 25 -6.02 -0.96 10.07
C LEU A 25 -6.26 -1.89 8.86
N GLY A 26 -7.51 -2.00 8.41
CA GLY A 26 -7.87 -2.77 7.22
C GLY A 26 -7.16 -2.28 5.95
N GLU A 27 -7.12 -0.97 5.73
CA GLU A 27 -6.38 -0.36 4.61
C GLU A 27 -4.87 -0.66 4.67
N ILE A 28 -4.28 -0.64 5.87
CA ILE A 28 -2.86 -0.97 6.08
C ILE A 28 -2.61 -2.45 5.75
N GLN A 29 -3.41 -3.35 6.32
CA GLN A 29 -3.28 -4.79 6.10
C GLN A 29 -3.43 -5.14 4.62
N ALA A 30 -4.46 -4.62 3.94
CA ALA A 30 -4.69 -4.86 2.53
C ALA A 30 -3.53 -4.34 1.66
N THR A 31 -3.01 -3.15 1.96
CA THR A 31 -1.87 -2.58 1.21
C THR A 31 -0.61 -3.41 1.41
N LEU A 32 -0.34 -3.87 2.64
CA LEU A 32 0.83 -4.71 2.94
C LEU A 32 0.71 -6.10 2.32
N ALA A 33 -0.47 -6.70 2.32
CA ALA A 33 -0.72 -7.98 1.65
C ALA A 33 -0.47 -7.87 0.14
N ALA A 34 -1.02 -6.84 -0.51
CA ALA A 34 -0.80 -6.61 -1.93
C ALA A 34 0.68 -6.36 -2.26
N LEU A 35 1.41 -5.63 -1.40
CA LEU A 35 2.85 -5.45 -1.55
C LEU A 35 3.60 -6.78 -1.42
N ALA A 36 3.29 -7.59 -0.40
CA ALA A 36 3.89 -8.91 -0.20
C ALA A 36 3.66 -9.84 -1.40
N ASP A 37 2.48 -9.81 -2.02
CA ASP A 37 2.19 -10.58 -3.22
C ASP A 37 3.07 -10.17 -4.41
N VAL A 38 3.34 -8.88 -4.58
CA VAL A 38 4.24 -8.36 -5.62
C VAL A 38 5.68 -8.82 -5.36
N GLU A 39 6.17 -8.67 -4.13
CA GLU A 39 7.52 -9.10 -3.72
C GLU A 39 7.71 -10.61 -3.94
N TYR A 40 6.74 -11.42 -3.49
CA TYR A 40 6.79 -12.87 -3.63
C TYR A 40 6.77 -13.31 -5.09
N ARG A 41 5.91 -12.72 -5.92
CA ARG A 41 5.86 -13.01 -7.36
C ARG A 41 7.18 -12.67 -8.05
N TYR A 42 7.80 -11.55 -7.70
CA TYR A 42 9.09 -11.16 -8.26
C TYR A 42 10.19 -12.15 -7.91
N GLU A 43 10.34 -12.52 -6.63
CA GLU A 43 11.40 -13.46 -6.22
C GLU A 43 11.19 -14.84 -6.84
N ARG A 44 9.97 -15.36 -6.84
CA ARG A 44 9.64 -16.64 -7.47
C ARG A 44 9.98 -16.65 -8.96
N ASP A 45 9.67 -15.56 -9.65
CA ASP A 45 9.94 -15.46 -11.08
C ASP A 45 11.44 -15.30 -11.37
N ARG A 46 12.18 -14.63 -10.48
CA ARG A 46 13.64 -14.54 -10.50
C ARG A 46 14.29 -15.92 -10.29
N GLU A 47 13.86 -16.68 -9.29
CA GLU A 47 14.32 -18.05 -9.06
C GLU A 47 14.10 -18.95 -10.28
N ARG A 48 12.90 -18.87 -10.91
CA ARG A 48 12.61 -19.62 -12.15
C ARG A 48 13.55 -19.26 -13.28
N LEU A 49 13.82 -17.98 -13.49
CA LEU A 49 14.74 -17.54 -14.55
C LEU A 49 16.16 -18.02 -14.28
N MET A 50 16.64 -17.94 -13.04
CA MET A 50 17.96 -18.47 -12.66
C MET A 50 18.07 -19.98 -12.89
N GLN A 51 17.00 -20.75 -12.62
CA GLN A 51 16.97 -22.19 -12.90
C GLN A 51 16.98 -22.50 -14.40
N GLN A 52 16.29 -21.71 -15.22
CA GLN A 52 16.16 -21.95 -16.66
C GLN A 52 17.40 -21.53 -17.46
N LEU A 53 18.03 -20.43 -17.06
CA LEU A 53 19.14 -19.82 -17.78
C LEU A 53 20.51 -20.24 -17.17
N GLY A 54 20.52 -20.72 -15.94
CA GLY A 54 21.75 -20.96 -15.18
C GLY A 54 22.33 -19.66 -14.63
N PRO A 55 23.31 -19.75 -13.72
CA PRO A 55 23.89 -18.59 -13.03
C PRO A 55 24.60 -17.60 -13.97
N ASP A 56 25.05 -18.07 -15.14
CA ASP A 56 25.87 -17.28 -16.07
C ASP A 56 25.13 -16.73 -17.30
N ALA A 57 23.91 -17.20 -17.61
CA ALA A 57 23.16 -16.65 -18.74
C ALA A 57 22.37 -15.42 -18.29
N VAL A 58 23.13 -14.37 -18.03
CA VAL A 58 22.63 -13.01 -17.81
C VAL A 58 22.08 -12.49 -19.14
N PHE A 59 20.85 -12.84 -19.49
CA PHE A 59 20.07 -12.06 -20.45
C PHE A 59 19.71 -10.71 -19.78
N GLN A 60 20.70 -9.82 -19.70
CA GLN A 60 20.61 -8.45 -19.18
C GLN A 60 19.30 -7.73 -19.58
N PRO A 61 18.82 -7.82 -20.85
CA PRO A 61 17.59 -7.14 -21.24
C PRO A 61 16.32 -7.73 -20.61
N LEU A 62 16.25 -9.05 -20.44
CA LEU A 62 15.10 -9.74 -19.83
C LEU A 62 15.00 -9.44 -18.34
N TRP A 63 16.15 -9.40 -17.66
CA TRP A 63 16.24 -8.96 -16.26
C TRP A 63 15.85 -7.50 -16.09
N ALA A 64 16.37 -6.61 -16.95
CA ALA A 64 16.03 -5.18 -16.88
C ALA A 64 14.53 -4.93 -17.10
N GLU A 65 13.89 -5.67 -18.01
CA GLU A 65 12.44 -5.54 -18.22
C GLU A 65 11.62 -6.04 -17.02
N ARG A 66 12.02 -7.17 -16.44
CA ARG A 66 11.42 -7.73 -15.22
C ARG A 66 11.55 -6.76 -14.05
N GLU A 67 12.70 -6.15 -13.87
CA GLU A 67 12.97 -5.17 -12.82
C GLU A 67 12.09 -3.93 -12.99
N ARG A 68 12.04 -3.37 -14.20
CA ARG A 68 11.18 -2.22 -14.50
C ARG A 68 9.72 -2.50 -14.20
N ARG A 69 9.24 -3.69 -14.56
CA ARG A 69 7.87 -4.10 -14.29
C ARG A 69 7.61 -4.27 -12.79
N TYR A 70 8.55 -4.88 -12.06
CA TYR A 70 8.46 -5.01 -10.61
C TYR A 70 8.39 -3.65 -9.92
N GLU A 71 9.28 -2.73 -10.26
CA GLU A 71 9.27 -1.37 -9.69
C GLU A 71 7.97 -0.63 -10.03
N ALA A 72 7.47 -0.76 -11.26
CA ALA A 72 6.20 -0.17 -11.66
C ALA A 72 4.98 -0.76 -10.91
N GLU A 73 4.96 -2.09 -10.69
CA GLU A 73 3.90 -2.77 -9.92
C GLU A 73 3.99 -2.42 -8.42
N ARG A 74 5.19 -2.22 -7.88
CA ARG A 74 5.47 -1.97 -6.46
C ARG A 74 5.20 -0.53 -6.03
N GLU A 75 5.52 0.43 -6.90
CA GLU A 75 5.52 1.85 -6.58
C GLU A 75 4.18 2.40 -6.04
N PRO A 76 3.00 2.02 -6.59
CA PRO A 76 1.72 2.45 -6.05
C PRO A 76 1.51 2.03 -4.59
N TYR A 77 1.89 0.78 -4.26
CA TYR A 77 1.75 0.25 -2.90
C TYR A 77 2.73 0.90 -1.94
N ARG A 78 3.97 1.15 -2.37
CA ARG A 78 4.97 1.89 -1.57
C ARG A 78 4.45 3.28 -1.21
N ARG A 79 3.96 4.05 -2.20
CA ARG A 79 3.34 5.36 -1.94
C ARG A 79 2.13 5.26 -1.01
N ARG A 80 1.32 4.22 -1.16
CA ARG A 80 0.14 4.01 -0.31
C ARG A 80 0.54 3.75 1.15
N VAL A 81 1.55 2.90 1.38
CA VAL A 81 2.10 2.66 2.73
C VAL A 81 2.57 3.97 3.37
N GLU A 82 3.33 4.79 2.65
CA GLU A 82 3.78 6.08 3.19
C GLU A 82 2.62 7.03 3.54
N GLN A 83 1.57 7.06 2.70
CA GLN A 83 0.38 7.85 2.99
C GLN A 83 -0.34 7.35 4.25
N LEU A 84 -0.49 6.02 4.38
CA LEU A 84 -1.13 5.39 5.53
C LEU A 84 -0.32 5.60 6.80
N GLN A 85 1.00 5.52 6.75
CA GLN A 85 1.89 5.86 7.87
C GLN A 85 1.72 7.31 8.31
N ARG A 86 1.65 8.26 7.36
CA ARG A 86 1.38 9.68 7.67
C ARG A 86 -0.01 9.89 8.27
N ARG A 87 -1.02 9.12 7.87
CA ARG A 87 -2.38 9.16 8.45
C ARG A 87 -2.39 8.58 9.87
N MET A 88 -1.76 7.42 10.06
CA MET A 88 -1.63 6.77 11.37
C MET A 88 -0.95 7.68 12.39
N ARG A 89 0.19 8.30 12.02
CA ARG A 89 0.87 9.28 12.88
C ARG A 89 -0.06 10.44 13.25
N ARG A 90 -0.76 11.03 12.27
CA ARG A 90 -1.71 12.11 12.57
C ARG A 90 -2.79 11.69 13.56
N ASN A 91 -3.39 10.52 13.39
CA ASN A 91 -4.44 10.02 14.29
C ASN A 91 -3.91 9.71 15.70
N LEU A 92 -2.68 9.19 15.82
CA LEU A 92 -2.04 8.92 17.11
C LEU A 92 -1.63 10.21 17.84
N PHE A 93 -1.25 11.26 17.12
CA PHE A 93 -0.83 12.55 17.70
C PHE A 93 -1.95 13.59 17.79
N SER A 94 -3.13 13.36 17.20
CA SER A 94 -4.28 14.27 17.30
C SER A 94 -5.13 14.06 18.57
N GLY A 95 -4.76 13.10 19.42
CA GLY A 95 -5.41 12.81 20.71
C GLY A 95 -4.63 13.28 21.95
N LEU A 96 -3.54 14.03 21.76
CA LEU A 96 -2.76 14.74 22.79
C LEU A 96 -3.00 16.25 22.67
#